data_AF-A0A974E3M0-F1
#
_entry.id   AF-A0A974E3M0-F1
#
_cell.length_a   1.000
_cell.length_b   1.000
_cell.length_c   1.000
_cell.angle_alpha   90.00
_cell.angle_beta   90.00
_cell.angle_gamma   90.00
#
_symmetry.space_group_name_H-M   'P 1'
#
loop_
_entity.id
_entity.type
_entity.pdbx_description
1 polymer ?
#
loop_
_entity_poly.entity_id
_entity_poly.type
_entity_poly.pdbx_seq_one_letter_code
_entity_poly.pdbx_strand_id
1 'polypeptide(L)'
;EENAVFVMTNLILTQNQTQGHCPELPETSFCSKEQPCTPGYVGKQSNGVQTGKCVPYNSTVKTCEIFAWCPVENDTHVPDPAFLNGAENFTVLIKNNIWYPKFQVSKRNILSNISSSYLKTCQYDKVNHPFCPIFRLGNIVKEAGESFSDMAVQ
;
A
#
# COMPACT_ATOMS: atom_id res chain seq x y z
N GLU A 1 -2.96 12.47 5.47
CA GLU A 1 -4.05 12.04 6.36
C GLU A 1 -3.95 12.82 7.66
N GLU A 2 -5.06 12.97 8.38
CA GLU A 2 -5.03 13.60 9.71
C GLU A 2 -4.70 12.51 10.74
N ASN A 3 -3.67 12.73 11.56
CA ASN A 3 -3.22 11.78 12.60
C ASN A 3 -2.80 10.38 12.13
N ALA A 4 -2.51 10.21 10.85
CA ALA A 4 -2.06 8.94 10.27
C ALA A 4 -0.96 9.16 9.21
N VAL A 5 -0.13 8.13 9.05
CA VAL A 5 0.88 8.05 7.99
C VAL A 5 0.82 6.65 7.39
N PHE A 6 0.80 6.60 6.07
CA PHE A 6 0.91 5.36 5.31
C PHE A 6 2.32 5.27 4.71
N VAL A 7 2.95 4.10 4.84
CA VAL A 7 4.28 3.82 4.29
C VAL A 7 4.15 2.65 3.33
N MET A 8 4.48 2.89 2.06
CA MET A 8 4.49 1.83 1.04
C MET A 8 5.63 0.85 1.32
N THR A 9 5.29 -0.44 1.40
CA THR A 9 6.23 -1.55 1.64
C THR A 9 6.39 -2.45 0.42
N ASN A 10 5.37 -2.55 -0.42
CA ASN A 10 5.39 -3.31 -1.67
C ASN A 10 4.77 -2.51 -2.82
N LEU A 11 5.01 -2.95 -4.05
CA LEU A 11 4.46 -2.29 -5.24
C LEU A 11 4.32 -3.25 -6.42
N ILE A 12 3.26 -3.04 -7.19
CA ILE A 12 3.04 -3.60 -8.53
C ILE A 12 2.92 -2.41 -9.48
N LEU A 13 3.63 -2.46 -10.61
CA LEU A 13 3.67 -1.35 -11.57
C LEU A 13 3.13 -1.79 -12.92
N THR A 14 2.03 -1.16 -13.33
CA THR A 14 1.46 -1.32 -14.67
C THR A 14 1.68 -0.04 -15.47
N GLN A 15 2.77 -0.02 -16.25
CA GLN A 15 3.17 1.17 -17.00
C GLN A 15 2.41 1.30 -18.32
N ASN A 16 2.38 2.53 -18.86
CA ASN A 16 1.83 2.85 -20.18
C ASN A 16 0.35 2.49 -20.35
N GLN A 17 -0.43 2.59 -19.27
CA GLN A 17 -1.87 2.42 -19.36
C GLN A 17 -2.49 3.53 -20.21
N THR A 18 -3.32 3.14 -21.17
CA THR A 18 -4.13 4.04 -21.98
C THR A 18 -5.55 3.53 -22.02
N GLN A 19 -6.51 4.42 -22.17
CA GLN A 19 -7.90 4.01 -22.31
C GLN A 19 -8.08 3.32 -23.67
N GLY A 20 -8.51 2.06 -23.66
CA GLY A 20 -8.58 1.26 -24.87
C GLY A 20 -9.26 -0.08 -24.65
N HIS A 21 -9.03 -0.99 -25.60
CA HIS A 21 -9.54 -2.36 -25.56
C HIS A 21 -8.42 -3.34 -25.31
N CYS A 22 -8.59 -4.21 -24.33
CA CYS A 22 -7.63 -5.26 -23.99
C CYS A 22 -8.34 -6.50 -23.46
N PRO A 23 -7.69 -7.68 -23.49
CA PRO A 23 -8.20 -8.85 -22.81
C PRO A 23 -8.23 -8.62 -21.29
N GLU A 24 -9.32 -9.02 -20.63
CA GLU A 24 -9.42 -9.09 -19.17
C GLU A 24 -8.52 -10.20 -18.60
N LEU A 25 -8.23 -10.15 -17.30
CA LEU A 25 -7.49 -11.21 -16.61
C LEU A 25 -8.24 -12.57 -16.65
N PRO A 26 -7.53 -13.70 -16.80
CA PRO A 26 -8.12 -15.03 -16.84
C PRO A 26 -8.97 -15.39 -15.62
N GLU A 27 -8.58 -14.94 -14.43
CA GLU A 27 -9.28 -15.23 -13.17
C GLU A 27 -10.66 -14.56 -13.10
N THR A 28 -10.81 -13.42 -13.77
CA THR A 28 -12.01 -12.61 -13.70
C THR A 28 -13.03 -12.95 -14.78
N SER A 29 -12.56 -13.16 -16.03
CA SER A 29 -13.46 -13.25 -17.18
C SER A 29 -12.95 -14.16 -18.29
N PHE A 30 -12.77 -15.44 -17.95
CA PHE A 30 -12.61 -16.50 -18.96
C PHE A 30 -13.82 -16.56 -19.91
N CYS A 31 -13.56 -16.86 -21.19
CA CYS A 31 -14.63 -17.04 -22.17
C CYS A 31 -14.49 -18.34 -22.96
N SER A 32 -15.63 -19.04 -23.10
CA SER A 32 -15.79 -20.25 -23.90
C SER A 32 -17.08 -20.18 -24.71
N LYS A 33 -17.44 -21.27 -25.40
CA LYS A 33 -18.75 -21.37 -26.06
C LYS A 33 -19.90 -21.42 -25.04
N GLU A 34 -19.68 -22.02 -23.87
CA GLU A 34 -20.69 -22.05 -22.81
C GLU A 34 -20.73 -20.77 -21.98
N GLN A 35 -19.61 -20.02 -21.93
CA GLN A 35 -19.50 -18.77 -21.17
C GLN A 35 -19.17 -17.59 -22.10
N PRO A 36 -20.17 -17.06 -22.83
CA PRO A 36 -19.98 -15.95 -23.75
C PRO A 36 -19.85 -14.60 -23.03
N CYS A 37 -19.10 -13.69 -23.65
CA CYS A 37 -18.97 -12.31 -23.19
C CYS A 37 -20.24 -11.52 -23.53
N THR A 38 -20.75 -10.74 -22.58
CA THR A 38 -21.98 -9.96 -22.75
C THR A 38 -21.65 -8.48 -22.96
N PRO A 39 -22.00 -7.86 -24.10
CA PRO A 39 -21.75 -6.44 -24.34
C PRO A 39 -22.37 -5.56 -23.25
N GLY A 40 -21.61 -4.61 -22.73
CA GLY A 40 -22.05 -3.68 -21.70
C GLY A 40 -22.09 -4.26 -20.28
N TYR A 41 -21.76 -5.54 -20.10
CA TYR A 41 -21.66 -6.15 -18.78
C TYR A 41 -20.44 -5.62 -18.02
N VAL A 42 -20.65 -5.31 -16.74
CA VAL A 42 -19.61 -4.89 -15.79
C VAL A 42 -19.69 -5.82 -14.59
N GLY A 43 -18.73 -6.74 -14.48
CA GLY A 43 -18.60 -7.59 -13.31
C GLY A 43 -18.11 -6.79 -12.11
N LYS A 44 -18.50 -7.19 -10.89
CA LYS A 44 -18.03 -6.53 -9.65
C LYS A 44 -16.50 -6.57 -9.48
N GLN A 45 -15.85 -7.58 -10.04
CA GLN A 45 -14.40 -7.79 -10.02
C GLN A 45 -13.74 -7.48 -11.39
N SER A 46 -14.51 -6.97 -12.36
CA SER A 46 -13.97 -6.63 -13.68
C SER A 46 -13.26 -5.28 -13.65
N ASN A 47 -12.17 -5.20 -14.39
CA ASN A 47 -11.38 -3.99 -14.57
C ASN A 47 -12.04 -3.02 -15.58
N GLY A 48 -13.11 -3.44 -16.27
CA GLY A 48 -13.77 -2.61 -17.27
C GLY A 48 -15.12 -3.14 -17.75
N VAL A 49 -15.56 -2.60 -18.88
CA VAL A 49 -16.86 -2.92 -19.50
C VAL A 49 -16.64 -3.92 -20.64
N GLN A 50 -17.31 -5.07 -20.62
CA GLN A 50 -17.18 -6.05 -21.69
C GLN A 50 -17.71 -5.52 -23.02
N THR A 51 -16.95 -5.75 -24.10
CA THR A 51 -17.38 -5.42 -25.47
C THR A 51 -18.25 -6.52 -26.08
N GLY A 52 -18.25 -7.72 -25.48
CA GLY A 52 -18.90 -8.92 -25.99
C GLY A 52 -18.02 -9.80 -26.88
N LYS A 53 -16.76 -9.41 -27.14
CA LYS A 53 -15.82 -10.26 -27.89
C LYS A 53 -15.01 -11.14 -26.95
N CYS A 54 -14.75 -12.38 -27.38
CA CYS A 54 -13.85 -13.32 -26.74
C CYS A 54 -12.51 -13.33 -27.49
N VAL A 55 -11.45 -12.80 -26.87
CA VAL A 55 -10.14 -12.55 -27.46
C VAL A 55 -9.05 -13.40 -26.78
N PRO A 56 -7.96 -13.76 -27.47
CA PRO A 56 -6.85 -14.48 -26.82
C PRO A 56 -6.15 -13.58 -25.79
N TYR A 57 -6.03 -14.06 -24.55
CA TYR A 57 -5.18 -13.45 -23.53
C TYR A 57 -3.73 -13.93 -23.69
N ASN A 58 -3.55 -15.23 -23.92
CA ASN A 58 -2.27 -15.84 -24.28
C ASN A 58 -2.51 -16.94 -25.34
N SER A 59 -1.51 -17.79 -25.61
CA SER A 59 -1.61 -18.84 -26.64
C SER A 59 -2.64 -19.94 -26.32
N THR A 60 -3.00 -20.13 -25.06
CA THR A 60 -3.88 -21.22 -24.59
C THR A 60 -5.22 -20.73 -24.03
N VAL A 61 -5.29 -19.50 -23.54
CA VAL A 61 -6.43 -18.95 -22.79
C VAL A 61 -7.06 -17.79 -23.55
N LYS A 62 -8.39 -17.76 -23.59
CA LYS A 62 -9.19 -16.66 -24.12
C LYS A 62 -10.00 -16.01 -23.00
N THR A 63 -10.08 -14.68 -23.03
CA THR A 63 -10.84 -13.89 -22.07
C THR A 63 -11.69 -12.85 -22.80
N CYS A 64 -12.64 -12.26 -22.08
CA CYS A 64 -13.46 -11.21 -22.65
C CYS A 64 -12.63 -9.95 -22.91
N GLU A 65 -12.84 -9.35 -24.08
CA GLU A 65 -12.33 -8.01 -24.39
C GLU A 65 -13.15 -6.99 -23.58
N ILE A 66 -12.45 -6.11 -22.89
CA ILE A 66 -13.05 -5.04 -22.10
C ILE A 66 -12.58 -3.69 -22.62
N PHE A 67 -13.39 -2.65 -22.37
CA PHE A 67 -12.95 -1.27 -22.44
C PHE A 67 -12.53 -0.80 -21.05
N ALA A 68 -11.24 -0.50 -20.87
CA ALA A 68 -10.61 -0.22 -19.58
C ALA A 68 -9.34 0.64 -19.75
N TRP A 69 -8.63 0.88 -18.65
CA TRP A 69 -7.22 1.25 -18.69
C TRP A 69 -6.38 0.03 -19.05
N CYS A 70 -5.77 0.06 -20.23
CA CYS A 70 -5.06 -1.07 -20.83
C CYS A 70 -3.56 -0.79 -20.93
N PRO A 71 -2.67 -1.74 -20.58
CA PRO A 71 -2.99 -3.09 -20.10
C PRO A 71 -3.55 -3.11 -18.68
N VAL A 72 -4.38 -4.10 -18.37
CA VAL A 72 -4.90 -4.33 -17.01
C VAL A 72 -3.74 -4.74 -16.09
N GLU A 73 -3.80 -4.31 -14.83
CA GLU A 73 -2.83 -4.70 -13.81
C GLU A 73 -2.85 -6.21 -13.58
N ASN A 74 -1.67 -6.83 -13.47
CA ASN A 74 -1.54 -8.24 -13.16
C ASN A 74 -0.92 -8.40 -11.77
N ASP A 75 -1.77 -8.79 -10.82
CA ASP A 75 -1.46 -9.00 -9.41
C ASP A 75 -1.24 -10.48 -9.05
N THR A 76 -1.15 -11.38 -10.04
CA THR A 76 -0.90 -12.82 -9.80
C THR A 76 0.43 -13.08 -9.10
N HIS A 77 1.43 -12.19 -9.28
CA HIS A 77 2.75 -12.31 -8.66
C HIS A 77 3.10 -11.04 -7.90
N VAL A 78 2.74 -11.02 -6.61
CA VAL A 78 3.19 -9.99 -5.67
C VAL A 78 4.66 -10.26 -5.29
N PRO A 79 5.55 -9.25 -5.30
CA PRO A 79 6.95 -9.46 -4.91
C PRO A 79 7.10 -9.94 -3.46
N ASP A 80 7.82 -11.04 -3.28
CA ASP A 80 8.23 -11.61 -1.99
C ASP A 80 9.73 -11.98 -2.03
N PRO A 81 10.61 -11.29 -1.27
CA PRO A 81 10.30 -10.29 -0.24
C PRO A 81 9.79 -8.96 -0.82
N ALA A 82 9.12 -8.17 0.02
CA ALA A 82 8.51 -6.90 -0.34
C ALA A 82 9.51 -5.96 -1.03
N PHE A 83 9.09 -5.33 -2.13
CA PHE A 83 9.98 -4.53 -2.97
C PHE A 83 10.64 -3.35 -2.23
N LEU A 84 9.93 -2.75 -1.26
CA LEU A 84 10.41 -1.65 -0.43
C LEU A 84 10.72 -2.11 1.01
N ASN A 85 11.26 -3.32 1.19
CA ASN A 85 11.66 -3.84 2.50
C ASN A 85 12.59 -2.90 3.30
N GLY A 86 13.37 -2.06 2.62
CA GLY A 86 14.21 -1.03 3.25
C GLY A 86 13.42 -0.02 4.10
N ALA A 87 12.10 0.08 3.92
CA ALA A 87 11.20 0.89 4.75
C ALA A 87 11.26 0.50 6.23
N GLU A 88 11.64 -0.74 6.58
CA GLU A 88 11.82 -1.17 7.97
C GLU A 88 12.80 -0.25 8.76
N ASN A 89 13.79 0.30 8.05
CA ASN A 89 14.81 1.17 8.61
C ASN A 89 14.43 2.66 8.61
N PHE A 90 13.27 3.02 8.07
CA PHE A 90 12.81 4.40 8.11
C PHE A 90 12.47 4.80 9.54
N THR A 91 12.58 6.11 9.79
CA THR A 91 12.22 6.70 11.06
C THR A 91 11.09 7.71 10.88
N VAL A 92 10.19 7.76 11.86
CA VAL A 92 9.08 8.71 11.90
C VAL A 92 9.22 9.58 13.15
N LEU A 93 9.24 10.90 12.94
CA LEU A 93 9.17 11.88 14.01
C LEU A 93 7.71 12.18 14.32
N ILE A 94 7.24 11.76 15.49
CA ILE A 94 5.87 12.02 15.95
C ILE A 94 5.87 13.29 16.79
N LYS A 95 5.26 14.37 16.29
CA LYS A 95 5.06 15.62 17.04
C LYS A 95 3.64 15.65 17.57
N ASN A 96 3.50 15.60 18.89
CA ASN A 96 2.20 15.68 19.54
C ASN A 96 2.14 16.92 20.44
N ASN A 97 1.08 17.71 20.29
CA ASN A 97 0.77 18.87 21.11
C ASN A 97 -0.63 18.69 21.68
N ILE A 98 -0.75 18.81 23.00
CA ILE A 98 -2.01 18.72 23.72
C ILE A 98 -2.27 20.04 24.44
N TRP A 99 -3.53 20.44 24.44
CA TRP A 99 -4.00 21.61 25.16
C TRP A 99 -5.13 21.19 26.08
N TYR A 100 -5.04 21.57 27.34
CA TYR A 100 -6.07 21.38 28.35
C TYR A 100 -6.80 22.72 28.57
N PRO A 101 -7.96 22.95 27.92
CA PRO A 101 -8.60 24.27 27.90
C PRO A 101 -9.00 24.74 29.30
N LYS A 102 -9.53 23.81 30.12
CA LYS A 102 -9.97 24.09 31.49
C LYS A 102 -8.87 24.66 32.37
N PHE A 103 -7.64 24.18 32.20
CA PHE A 103 -6.48 24.58 33.01
C PHE A 103 -5.60 25.63 32.33
N GLN A 104 -5.90 25.98 31.07
CA GLN A 104 -5.07 26.85 30.24
C GLN A 104 -3.61 26.37 30.14
N VAL A 105 -3.40 25.05 30.11
CA VAL A 105 -2.07 24.43 30.00
C VAL A 105 -1.91 23.76 28.65
N SER A 106 -0.79 24.01 27.97
CA SER A 106 -0.37 23.26 26.79
C SER A 106 0.90 22.47 27.08
N LYS A 107 0.98 21.25 26.54
CA LYS A 107 2.12 20.35 26.66
C LYS A 107 2.45 19.75 25.30
N ARG A 108 3.73 19.44 25.10
CA ARG A 108 4.25 18.78 23.89
C ARG A 108 5.00 17.53 24.30
N ASN A 109 5.07 16.53 23.42
CA ASN A 109 5.87 15.34 23.65
C ASN A 109 7.39 15.59 23.50
N ILE A 110 7.79 16.64 22.76
CA ILE A 110 9.16 17.16 22.78
C ILE A 110 9.32 18.05 24.01
N LEU A 111 10.02 17.52 25.01
CA LEU A 111 10.30 18.21 26.27
C LEU A 111 11.20 19.43 26.04
N SER A 112 11.08 20.45 26.91
CA SER A 112 11.81 21.71 26.77
C SER A 112 13.32 21.59 26.98
N ASN A 113 13.79 20.53 27.65
CA ASN A 113 15.20 20.24 27.88
C ASN A 113 15.86 19.49 26.70
N ILE A 114 15.10 19.13 25.67
CA ILE A 114 15.61 18.42 24.49
C ILE A 114 16.20 19.42 23.49
N SER A 115 17.47 19.22 23.13
CA SER A 115 18.16 20.05 22.14
C SER A 115 17.88 19.59 20.71
N SER A 116 18.04 20.50 19.74
CA SER A 116 18.00 20.17 18.31
C SER A 116 19.13 19.23 17.90
N SER A 117 20.27 19.23 18.60
CA SER A 117 21.36 18.28 18.35
C SER A 117 20.98 16.86 18.74
N TYR A 118 20.27 16.68 19.87
CA TYR A 118 19.76 15.38 20.29
C TYR A 118 18.75 14.82 19.29
N LEU A 119 17.81 15.65 18.81
CA LEU A 119 16.80 15.20 17.83
C LEU A 119 17.37 14.78 16.48
N LYS A 120 18.62 15.13 16.15
CA LYS A 120 19.25 14.67 14.90
C LYS A 120 19.74 13.23 14.96
N THR A 121 20.00 12.71 16.16
CA THR A 121 20.65 11.41 16.36
C THR A 121 19.85 10.46 17.22
N CYS A 122 18.91 10.96 18.03
CA CYS A 122 18.13 10.10 18.91
C CYS A 122 17.21 9.18 18.12
N GLN A 123 17.04 7.97 18.64
CA GLN A 123 15.97 7.05 18.27
C GLN A 123 15.32 6.56 19.56
N TYR A 124 14.00 6.38 19.54
CA TYR A 124 13.25 5.89 20.68
C TYR A 124 13.75 4.50 21.09
N ASP A 125 14.05 4.38 22.38
CA ASP A 125 14.39 3.13 23.05
C ASP A 125 13.83 3.19 24.48
N LYS A 126 13.15 2.12 24.91
CA LYS A 126 12.45 2.10 26.21
C LYS A 126 13.36 2.35 27.40
N VAL A 127 14.65 2.03 27.29
CA VAL A 127 15.63 2.11 28.39
C VAL A 127 16.53 3.33 28.24
N ASN A 128 17.15 3.48 27.08
CA ASN A 128 18.22 4.48 26.84
C ASN A 128 17.67 5.85 26.42
N HIS A 129 16.59 5.89 25.63
CA HIS A 129 16.03 7.11 25.05
C HIS A 129 14.49 7.15 25.12
N PRO A 130 13.88 7.03 26.31
CA PRO A 130 12.43 6.89 26.47
C PRO A 130 11.63 8.14 26.08
N PHE A 131 12.30 9.31 25.95
CA PHE A 131 11.68 10.58 25.57
C PHE A 131 12.02 11.02 24.14
N CYS A 132 12.74 10.20 23.36
CA CYS A 132 12.98 10.53 21.95
C CYS A 132 11.70 10.27 21.14
N PRO A 133 11.17 11.26 20.40
CA PRO A 133 9.93 11.12 19.64
C PRO A 133 10.16 10.59 18.20
N ILE A 134 11.33 10.02 17.92
CA ILE A 134 11.73 9.49 16.60
C ILE A 134 11.75 7.98 16.68
N PHE A 135 10.86 7.33 15.95
CA PHE A 135 10.65 5.88 16.04
C PHE A 135 11.07 5.21 14.75
N ARG A 136 11.85 4.13 14.83
CA ARG A 136 12.12 3.27 13.67
C ARG A 136 10.90 2.39 13.39
N LEU A 137 10.48 2.29 12.13
CA LEU A 137 9.28 1.54 11.76
C LEU A 137 9.35 0.06 12.16
N GLY A 138 10.48 -0.61 11.90
CA GLY A 138 10.69 -1.99 12.34
C GLY A 138 10.57 -2.17 13.86
N ASN A 139 10.99 -1.19 14.67
CA ASN A 139 10.82 -1.26 16.12
C ASN A 139 9.36 -1.09 16.53
N ILE A 140 8.59 -0.22 15.87
CA ILE A 140 7.15 -0.08 16.14
C ILE A 140 6.44 -1.41 15.91
N VAL A 141 6.68 -2.04 14.76
CA VAL A 141 6.07 -3.32 14.37
C VAL A 141 6.48 -4.43 15.33
N LYS A 142 7.79 -4.55 15.62
CA LYS A 142 8.31 -5.54 16.57
C LYS A 142 7.74 -5.39 17.98
N GLU A 143 7.62 -4.17 18.47
CA GLU A 143 7.06 -3.87 19.80
C GLU A 143 5.55 -4.13 19.88
N ALA A 144 4.86 -4.16 18.74
CA ALA A 144 3.48 -4.63 18.63
C ALA A 144 3.36 -6.17 18.61
N GLY A 145 4.49 -6.90 18.54
CA GLY A 145 4.52 -8.36 18.51
C GLY A 145 4.54 -8.97 17.10
N GLU A 146 4.73 -8.15 16.07
CA GLU A 146 4.65 -8.57 14.66
C GLU A 146 6.01 -8.55 13.96
N SER A 147 6.07 -9.19 12.78
CA SER A 147 7.25 -9.21 11.90
C SER A 147 7.06 -8.22 10.74
N PHE A 148 8.02 -7.29 10.56
CA PHE A 148 7.93 -6.29 9.49
C PHE A 148 7.92 -6.94 8.11
N SER A 149 8.77 -7.94 7.86
CA SER A 149 8.85 -8.63 6.57
C SER A 149 7.55 -9.32 6.19
N ASP A 150 6.86 -9.91 7.17
CA ASP A 150 5.61 -10.64 6.93
C ASP A 150 4.46 -9.65 6.63
N MET A 151 4.40 -8.55 7.38
CA MET A 151 3.43 -7.47 7.13
C MET A 151 3.71 -6.69 5.84
N ALA A 152 4.96 -6.64 5.40
CA ALA A 152 5.37 -5.81 4.27
C ALA A 152 4.98 -6.41 2.91
N VAL A 153 4.79 -7.73 2.84
CA VAL A 153 4.40 -8.47 1.61
C VAL A 153 2.88 -8.57 1.46
N GLN A 154 2.15 -8.57 2.57
CA GLN A 154 0.69 -8.72 2.65
C GLN A 154 -0.10 -7.64 1.89
#